data_AF-A0AA97FCB2-F1
#
_entry.id   AF-A0AA97FCB2-F1
#
_cell.length_a   1.000
_cell.length_b   1.000
_cell.length_c   1.000
_cell.angle_alpha   90.00
_cell.angle_beta   90.00
_cell.angle_gamma   90.00
#
_symmetry.space_group_name_H-M   'P 1'
#
loop_
_entity.id
_entity.type
_entity.pdbx_description
1 polymer ?
#
loop_
_entity_poly.entity_id
_entity_poly.type
_entity_poly.pdbx_seq_one_letter_code
_entity_poly.pdbx_strand_id
1 'polypeptide(L)'
;MVIRVHEQKDLIEKVKLVFSNYTDLDIVMGELASLGFLRTGGNPDILALENTELELYIHINIDNNEKILNYEVLTFDDIKKSLE
;
A
#
# COMPACT_ATOMS: atom_id res chain seq x y z
N MET A 1 0.01 2.08 -21.69
CA MET A 1 -0.54 1.31 -20.57
C MET A 1 -1.88 1.95 -20.25
N VAL A 2 -2.99 1.22 -20.31
CA VAL A 2 -4.32 1.76 -19.96
C VAL A 2 -4.53 1.42 -18.50
N ILE A 3 -4.28 2.36 -17.60
CA ILE A 3 -4.63 2.20 -16.19
C ILE A 3 -6.13 1.94 -16.14
N ARG A 4 -6.53 0.78 -15.61
CA ARG A 4 -7.94 0.46 -15.46
C ARG A 4 -8.43 1.17 -14.22
N VAL A 5 -8.79 2.45 -14.35
CA VAL A 5 -9.18 3.35 -13.24
C VAL A 5 -10.21 2.71 -12.30
N HIS A 6 -11.12 1.89 -12.85
CA HIS A 6 -12.09 1.14 -12.06
C HIS A 6 -11.44 0.08 -11.17
N GLU A 7 -10.50 -0.71 -11.70
CA GLU A 7 -9.75 -1.73 -10.94
C GLU A 7 -8.78 -1.08 -9.94
N GLN A 8 -8.16 0.04 -10.30
CA GLN A 8 -7.32 0.80 -9.38
C GLN A 8 -8.14 1.29 -8.18
N LYS A 9 -9.34 1.85 -8.42
CA LYS A 9 -10.23 2.29 -7.35
C LYS A 9 -10.71 1.14 -6.47
N ASP A 10 -11.14 0.03 -7.08
CA ASP A 10 -11.54 -1.19 -6.36
C ASP A 10 -10.41 -1.73 -5.48
N LEU A 11 -9.18 -1.74 -5.99
CA LEU A 11 -8.01 -2.18 -5.22
C LEU A 11 -7.71 -1.24 -4.05
N ILE A 12 -7.82 0.08 -4.24
CA ILE A 12 -7.68 1.05 -3.14
C ILE A 12 -8.72 0.78 -2.03
N GLU A 13 -9.98 0.49 -2.39
CA GLU A 13 -11.02 0.16 -1.41
C GLU A 13 -10.72 -1.15 -0.67
N LYS A 14 -10.22 -2.17 -1.38
CA LYS A 14 -9.76 -3.42 -0.75
C LYS A 14 -8.61 -3.20 0.22
N VAL A 15 -7.63 -2.38 -0.14
CA VAL A 15 -6.52 -2.02 0.76
C VAL A 15 -7.04 -1.34 2.02
N LYS A 16 -7.95 -0.37 1.89
CA LYS A 16 -8.58 0.30 3.05
C LYS A 16 -9.32 -0.70 3.95
N LEU A 17 -10.00 -1.69 3.36
CA LEU A 17 -10.67 -2.76 4.11
C LEU A 17 -9.68 -3.64 4.87
N VAL A 18 -8.53 -3.99 4.26
CA VAL A 18 -7.47 -4.76 4.93
C VAL A 18 -7.00 -4.04 6.20
N PHE A 19 -6.64 -2.76 6.08
CA PHE A 19 -6.20 -1.96 7.25
C PHE A 19 -7.34 -1.67 8.25
N SER A 20 -8.60 -1.75 7.83
CA SER A 20 -9.75 -1.62 8.74
C SER A 20 -10.05 -2.91 9.50
N ASN A 21 -9.76 -4.07 8.92
CA ASN A 21 -10.07 -5.38 9.49
C ASN A 21 -8.91 -5.94 10.32
N TYR A 22 -7.67 -5.57 9.98
CA TYR A 22 -6.47 -6.13 10.58
C TYR A 22 -5.53 -5.03 11.06
N THR A 23 -5.03 -5.21 12.28
CA THR A 23 -4.01 -4.35 12.90
C THR A 23 -2.67 -5.06 13.07
N ASP A 24 -2.65 -6.37 12.87
CA ASP A 24 -1.45 -7.20 12.90
C ASP A 24 -0.69 -7.07 11.58
N LEU A 25 0.60 -6.76 11.67
CA LEU A 25 1.43 -6.46 10.50
C LEU A 25 1.59 -7.68 9.58
N ASP A 26 1.81 -8.87 10.14
CA ASP A 26 1.99 -10.09 9.35
C ASP A 26 0.72 -10.42 8.55
N ILE A 27 -0.45 -10.28 9.18
CA ILE A 27 -1.74 -10.47 8.50
C ILE A 27 -1.92 -9.44 7.39
N VAL A 28 -1.69 -8.15 7.67
CA VAL A 28 -1.81 -7.09 6.67
C VAL A 28 -0.86 -7.35 5.49
N MET A 29 0.39 -7.73 5.74
CA MET A 29 1.37 -8.03 4.70
C MET A 29 0.94 -9.22 3.83
N GLY A 30 0.37 -10.27 4.43
CA GLY A 30 -0.16 -11.42 3.69
C GLY A 30 -1.36 -11.07 2.80
N GLU A 31 -2.28 -10.25 3.32
CA GLU A 31 -3.43 -9.77 2.55
C GLU A 31 -2.99 -8.84 1.40
N LEU A 32 -2.06 -7.91 1.65
CA LEU A 32 -1.51 -7.04 0.61
C LEU A 32 -0.77 -7.83 -0.47
N ALA A 33 0.00 -8.85 -0.10
CA ALA A 33 0.64 -9.75 -1.05
C ALA A 33 -0.39 -10.50 -1.91
N SER A 34 -1.51 -10.94 -1.31
CA SER A 34 -2.62 -11.58 -2.03
C SER A 34 -3.35 -10.63 -2.98
N LEU A 35 -3.31 -9.33 -2.68
CA LEU A 35 -3.78 -8.24 -3.55
C LEU A 35 -2.77 -7.85 -4.64
N GLY A 36 -1.64 -8.54 -4.75
CA GLY A 36 -0.62 -8.33 -5.77
C GLY A 36 0.39 -7.23 -5.43
N PHE A 37 0.42 -6.75 -4.19
CA PHE A 37 1.46 -5.83 -3.75
C PHE A 37 2.77 -6.57 -3.46
N LEU A 38 3.87 -6.03 -3.97
CA LEU A 38 5.21 -6.54 -3.74
C LEU A 38 5.99 -5.55 -2.88
N ARG A 39 6.72 -6.05 -1.89
CA ARG A 39 7.61 -5.22 -1.07
C ARG A 39 8.79 -4.76 -1.91
N THR A 40 8.89 -3.45 -2.13
CA THR A 40 9.94 -2.82 -2.97
C THR A 40 11.13 -2.37 -2.15
N GLY A 41 10.92 -2.16 -0.86
CA GLY A 41 11.92 -1.64 0.04
C GLY A 41 11.30 -1.24 1.37
N GLY A 42 12.13 -0.67 2.22
CA GLY A 42 11.68 -0.12 3.49
C GLY A 42 12.84 0.30 4.36
N ASN A 43 12.63 1.37 5.12
CA ASN A 43 13.44 1.70 6.28
C ASN A 43 12.93 0.87 7.47
N PRO A 44 13.70 0.75 8.57
CA PRO A 44 13.23 0.04 9.77
C PRO A 44 11.85 0.53 10.26
N ASP A 45 11.52 1.81 10.04
CA ASP A 45 10.25 2.42 10.46
C ASP A 45 9.17 2.48 9.36
N ILE A 46 9.51 2.15 8.10
CA ILE A 46 8.60 2.32 6.95
C ILE A 46 8.71 1.12 6.02
N LEU A 47 7.59 0.44 5.80
CA LEU A 47 7.47 -0.60 4.78
C LEU A 47 6.86 0.00 3.52
N ALA A 48 7.50 -0.27 2.40
CA ALA A 48 7.06 0.20 1.10
C ALA A 48 6.66 -0.98 0.22
N LEU A 49 5.46 -0.89 -0.36
CA LEU A 49 4.93 -1.89 -1.27
C LEU A 49 4.41 -1.22 -2.54
N GLU A 50 4.51 -1.91 -3.67
CA GLU A 50 3.98 -1.43 -4.93
C GLU A 50 3.13 -2.50 -5.62
N ASN A 51 2.13 -2.04 -6.37
CA ASN A 51 1.44 -2.85 -7.37
C ASN A 51 1.70 -2.17 -8.73
N THR A 52 2.62 -2.74 -9.49
CA THR A 52 3.05 -2.18 -10.79
C THR A 52 1.99 -2.29 -11.88
N GLU A 53 1.05 -3.24 -11.76
CA GLU A 53 -0.02 -3.41 -12.75
C GLU A 53 -1.04 -2.26 -12.69
N LEU A 54 -1.31 -1.77 -11.48
CA LEU A 54 -2.29 -0.71 -11.22
C LEU A 54 -1.66 0.63 -10.81
N GLU A 55 -0.33 0.75 -10.91
CA GLU A 55 0.42 1.98 -10.60
C GLU A 55 0.05 2.53 -9.21
N LEU A 56 0.03 1.63 -8.22
CA LEU A 56 -0.25 1.94 -6.82
C LEU A 56 0.98 1.73 -5.95
N TYR A 57 1.11 2.58 -4.95
CA TYR A 57 2.16 2.51 -3.95
C TYR A 57 1.56 2.61 -2.55
N ILE A 58 2.11 1.85 -1.61
CA ILE A 58 1.69 1.86 -0.21
C ILE A 58 2.91 2.14 0.65
N HIS A 59 2.78 3.12 1.52
CA HIS A 59 3.68 3.31 2.66
C HIS A 59 2.98 2.89 3.93
N ILE A 60 3.62 2.03 4.72
CA ILE A 60 3.13 1.62 6.04
C ILE A 60 4.16 2.08 7.04
N ASN A 61 3.77 3.00 7.93
CA ASN A 61 4.62 3.40 9.04
C ASN A 61 4.42 2.41 10.18
N ILE A 62 5.51 1.86 10.67
CA ILE A 62 5.53 0.91 11.78
C ILE A 62 6.34 1.48 12.96
N ASP A 63 6.00 1.07 14.17
CA ASP A 63 6.80 1.37 15.36
C ASP A 63 7.90 0.33 15.58
N ASN A 64 8.76 0.56 16.58
CA ASN A 64 9.82 -0.36 17.00
C ASN A 64 9.32 -1.76 17.42
N ASN A 65 8.03 -1.92 17.73
CA ASN A 65 7.38 -3.20 18.02
C ASN A 65 6.61 -3.77 16.82
N GLU A 66 6.92 -3.30 15.61
CA GLU A 66 6.30 -3.76 14.36
C GLU A 66 4.79 -3.51 14.29
N LYS A 67 4.24 -2.58 15.10
CA LYS A 67 2.83 -2.20 15.00
C LYS A 67 2.63 -1.12 13.95
N ILE A 68 1.55 -1.26 13.18
CA ILE A 68 1.13 -0.26 12.20
C ILE A 68 0.69 1.01 12.93
N LEU A 69 1.40 2.10 12.70
CA LEU A 69 1.06 3.44 13.21
C LEU A 69 0.08 4.14 12.26
N ASN A 70 0.37 4.11 10.96
CA ASN A 70 -0.49 4.61 9.91
C ASN A 70 -0.09 3.98 8.56
N TYR A 71 -0.89 4.25 7.53
CA TYR A 71 -0.58 3.88 6.16
C TYR A 71 -1.04 4.96 5.19
N GLU A 72 -0.41 5.00 4.03
CA GLU A 72 -0.74 5.88 2.93
C GLU A 72 -0.80 5.07 1.64
N VAL A 73 -1.85 5.27 0.84
CA VAL A 73 -2.03 4.64 -0.47
C VAL A 73 -1.97 5.75 -1.51
N LEU A 74 -0.98 5.68 -2.38
CA LEU A 74 -0.69 6.69 -3.40
C LEU A 74 -0.86 6.09 -4.78
N THR A 75 -1.47 6.83 -5.69
CA THR A 75 -1.36 6.55 -7.12
C THR A 75 -0.09 7.20 -7.66
N PHE A 76 0.41 6.73 -8.80
CA PHE A 76 1.55 7.39 -9.46
C PHE A 76 1.22 8.83 -9.88
N ASP A 77 -0.06 9.18 -10.06
CA ASP A 77 -0.50 10.56 -10.32
C ASP A 77 -0.35 11.44 -9.06
N ASP A 78 -0.66 10.90 -7.87
CA ASP A 78 -0.44 11.59 -6.60
C ASP A 78 1.06 11.83 -6.35
N ILE A 79 1.91 10.83 -6.63
CA ILE A 79 3.36 10.96 -6.50
C ILE A 79 3.90 12.06 -7.43
N LYS A 80 3.40 12.14 -8.67
CA LYS A 80 3.81 13.21 -9.61
C LYS A 80 3.41 14.59 -9.10
N LYS A 81 2.19 14.74 -8.56
CA LYS A 81 1.71 16.02 -8.00
C LYS A 81 2.50 16.45 -6.77
N SER A 82 3.02 15.52 -5.97
CA SER A 82 3.87 15.85 -4.82
C SER A 82 5.29 16.31 -5.21
N LEU A 83 5.69 16.17 -6.47
CA LEU A 83 7.02 16.55 -6.98
C LEU A 83 7.01 17.85 -7.81
N GLU A 84 5.84 18.47 -8.02
CA GLU A 84 5.66 19.80 -8.64
C GLU A 84 5.54 20.91 -7.58
#